data_AF-A0A522ASU2-F1
#
_entry.id   AF-A0A522ASU2-F1
#
_cell.length_a   1.000
_cell.length_b   1.000
_cell.length_c   1.000
_cell.angle_alpha   90.00
_cell.angle_beta   90.00
_cell.angle_gamma   90.00
#
_symmetry.space_group_name_H-M   'P 1'
#
loop_
_entity.id
_entity.type
_entity.pdbx_description
1 polymer ?
#
loop_
_entity_poly.entity_id
_entity_poly.type
_entity_poly.pdbx_seq_one_letter_code
_entity_poly.pdbx_strand_id
1 'polypeptide(L)'
;MNYDSTITRDSAVAPGVRFRYREISEGSRRRLRRELATAHARIADIQVEKEEFYARIAERLAKPADDIKLNELTPRERREFGNLNDRIDQVNDLEVHPAYLAVGFAGVEGLTIAGKDASMMTAAELVECGPPRLVREITAWIIAGSELSDSEKANLDSPSTSGAPVDGETTDTSAPHASAPAGTPSATADECQRA
;
A
#
# COMPACT_ATOMS: atom_id res chain seq x y z
N MET A 1 26.29 7.69 -3.78
CA MET A 1 25.74 7.49 -2.43
C MET A 1 24.71 6.37 -2.56
N ASN A 2 24.93 5.22 -1.91
CA ASN A 2 24.01 4.08 -1.99
C ASN A 2 22.95 4.27 -0.91
N TYR A 3 21.69 4.42 -1.31
CA TYR A 3 20.56 4.46 -0.39
C TYR A 3 20.23 3.02 0.03
N ASP A 4 20.49 2.67 1.30
CA ASP A 4 20.03 1.41 1.89
C ASP A 4 18.71 1.67 2.61
N SER A 5 17.61 1.14 2.05
CA SER A 5 16.25 1.32 2.56
C SER A 5 15.77 0.16 3.42
N THR A 6 16.71 -0.69 3.87
CA THR A 6 16.38 -1.91 4.62
C THR A 6 16.18 -1.61 6.10
N ILE A 7 14.98 -1.89 6.61
CA ILE A 7 14.60 -1.77 8.01
C ILE A 7 14.60 -3.18 8.62
N THR A 8 15.15 -3.30 9.83
CA THR A 8 15.14 -4.55 10.61
C THR A 8 14.23 -4.41 11.82
N ARG A 9 13.43 -5.43 12.11
CA ARG A 9 12.57 -5.49 13.30
C ARG A 9 12.57 -6.87 13.93
N ASP A 10 12.36 -6.90 15.24
CA ASP A 10 12.09 -8.13 15.98
C ASP A 10 10.61 -8.51 15.81
N SER A 11 10.34 -9.80 15.66
CA SER A 11 8.96 -10.30 15.55
C SER A 11 8.27 -10.31 16.90
N ALA A 12 7.07 -9.72 16.96
CA ALA A 12 6.19 -9.80 18.11
C ALA A 12 5.51 -11.16 18.22
N VAL A 13 5.30 -11.87 17.11
CA VAL A 13 4.60 -13.17 17.09
C VAL A 13 5.53 -14.37 17.27
N ALA A 14 6.83 -14.22 16.99
CA ALA A 14 7.83 -15.28 17.08
C ALA A 14 9.08 -14.79 17.84
N PRO A 15 9.17 -15.02 19.16
CA PRO A 15 10.31 -14.58 19.97
C PRO A 15 11.65 -15.10 19.44
N GLY A 16 12.65 -14.22 19.34
CA GLY A 16 13.98 -14.54 18.82
C GLY A 16 14.09 -14.51 17.29
N VAL A 17 12.98 -14.29 16.57
CA VAL A 17 12.97 -14.09 15.12
C VAL A 17 13.08 -12.60 14.80
N ARG A 18 13.90 -12.26 13.80
CA ARG A 18 14.00 -10.91 13.25
C ARG A 18 13.63 -10.94 11.78
N PHE A 19 13.01 -9.90 11.28
CA PHE A 19 12.72 -9.77 9.86
C PHE A 19 13.23 -8.45 9.32
N ARG A 20 13.54 -8.46 8.02
CA ARG A 20 14.02 -7.31 7.27
C ARG A 20 13.07 -7.04 6.12
N TYR A 21 12.78 -5.76 5.92
CA TYR A 21 11.97 -5.30 4.81
C TYR A 21 12.53 -3.99 4.25
N ARG A 22 12.24 -3.72 2.99
CA ARG A 22 12.66 -2.50 2.30
C ARG A 22 11.53 -1.49 2.33
N GLU A 23 11.87 -0.24 2.56
CA GLU A 23 10.97 0.86 2.26
C GLU A 23 10.65 0.86 0.76
N ILE A 24 9.35 0.92 0.43
CA ILE A 24 8.90 0.87 -0.96
C ILE A 24 9.12 2.24 -1.59
N SER A 25 9.99 2.30 -2.61
CA SER A 25 10.20 3.52 -3.38
C SER A 25 8.93 3.99 -4.09
N GLU A 26 8.81 5.29 -4.34
CA GLU A 26 7.66 5.89 -5.05
C GLU A 26 7.37 5.23 -6.40
N GLY A 27 8.41 4.86 -7.16
CA GLY A 27 8.24 4.14 -8.43
C GLY A 27 7.58 2.77 -8.24
N SER A 28 8.02 2.00 -7.24
CA SER A 28 7.43 0.71 -6.89
C SER A 28 6.01 0.87 -6.34
N ARG A 29 5.75 1.90 -5.52
CA ARG A 29 4.42 2.22 -4.99
C ARG A 29 3.42 2.51 -6.12
N ARG A 30 3.82 3.33 -7.11
CA ARG A 30 2.99 3.61 -8.29
C ARG A 30 2.71 2.37 -9.12
N ARG A 31 3.70 1.48 -9.28
CA ARG A 31 3.53 0.20 -9.98
C ARG A 31 2.52 -0.69 -9.23
N LEU A 32 2.71 -0.87 -7.92
CA LEU A 32 1.80 -1.65 -7.06
C LEU A 32 0.37 -1.11 -7.10
N ARG A 33 0.17 0.21 -7.04
CA ARG A 33 -1.17 0.81 -7.15
C ARG A 33 -1.87 0.49 -8.46
N ARG A 34 -1.14 0.46 -9.57
CA ARG A 34 -1.70 0.08 -10.88
C ARG A 34 -2.03 -1.41 -10.93
N GLU A 35 -1.13 -2.24 -10.44
CA GLU A 35 -1.28 -3.70 -10.39
C GLU A 35 -2.49 -4.11 -9.53
N LEU A 36 -2.63 -3.49 -8.35
CA LEU A 36 -3.68 -3.81 -7.38
C LEU A 36 -4.97 -3.02 -7.57
N ALA A 37 -5.11 -2.22 -8.63
CA ALA A 37 -6.28 -1.36 -8.85
C ALA A 37 -7.59 -2.17 -8.86
N THR A 38 -7.62 -3.31 -9.56
CA THR A 38 -8.78 -4.20 -9.64
C THR A 38 -9.08 -4.90 -8.31
N ALA A 39 -8.06 -5.24 -7.53
CA ALA A 39 -8.23 -5.83 -6.20
C ALA A 39 -8.84 -4.81 -5.23
N HIS A 40 -8.32 -3.58 -5.20
CA HIS A 40 -8.85 -2.51 -4.37
C HIS A 40 -10.27 -2.10 -4.79
N ALA A 41 -10.59 -2.09 -6.08
CA ALA A 41 -11.96 -1.86 -6.55
C ALA A 41 -12.94 -2.90 -5.97
N ARG A 42 -12.58 -4.19 -6.01
CA ARG A 42 -13.40 -5.25 -5.41
C ARG A 42 -13.53 -5.11 -3.90
N ILE A 43 -12.48 -4.73 -3.19
CA ILE A 43 -12.56 -4.45 -1.75
C ILE A 43 -13.52 -3.29 -1.50
N ALA A 44 -13.45 -2.21 -2.28
CA ALA A 44 -14.35 -1.07 -2.16
C ALA A 44 -15.81 -1.49 -2.37
N ASP A 45 -16.10 -2.29 -3.40
CA ASP A 45 -17.45 -2.83 -3.63
C ASP A 45 -17.96 -3.65 -2.42
N ILE A 46 -17.12 -4.50 -1.83
CA ILE A 46 -17.49 -5.28 -0.64
C ILE A 46 -17.71 -4.38 0.60
N GLN A 47 -16.95 -3.29 0.72
CA GLN A 47 -17.15 -2.32 1.81
C GLN A 47 -18.49 -1.60 1.66
N VAL A 48 -18.89 -1.22 0.44
CA VAL A 48 -20.23 -0.67 0.17
C VAL A 48 -21.32 -1.68 0.57
N GLU A 49 -21.19 -2.96 0.18
CA GLU A 49 -22.12 -4.01 0.62
C GLU A 49 -22.20 -4.14 2.15
N LYS A 50 -21.06 -3.97 2.84
CA LYS A 50 -20.96 -4.02 4.30
C LYS A 50 -21.59 -2.80 4.96
N GLU A 51 -21.44 -1.61 4.39
CA GLU A 51 -22.13 -0.39 4.84
C GLU A 51 -23.64 -0.52 4.69
N GLU A 52 -24.12 -1.02 3.53
CA GLU A 52 -25.53 -1.30 3.30
C GLU A 52 -26.07 -2.34 4.29
N PHE A 53 -25.28 -3.38 4.59
CA PHE A 53 -25.63 -4.37 5.62
C PHE A 53 -25.83 -3.71 6.98
N TYR A 54 -24.91 -2.83 7.40
CA TYR A 54 -25.05 -2.10 8.66
C TYR A 54 -26.23 -1.13 8.66
N ALA A 55 -26.52 -0.46 7.55
CA ALA A 55 -27.67 0.43 7.41
C ALA A 55 -28.99 -0.31 7.64
N ARG A 56 -29.15 -1.53 7.09
CA ARG A 56 -30.33 -2.38 7.32
C ARG A 56 -30.50 -2.75 8.80
N ILE A 57 -29.39 -3.01 9.49
CA ILE A 57 -29.43 -3.39 10.92
C ILE A 57 -29.69 -2.17 11.81
N ALA A 58 -29.11 -1.02 11.46
CA ALA A 58 -29.34 0.27 12.12
C ALA A 58 -30.83 0.63 12.12
N GLU A 59 -31.49 0.50 10.96
CA GLU A 59 -32.94 0.72 10.85
C GLU A 59 -33.74 -0.25 11.73
N ARG A 60 -33.41 -1.55 11.68
CA ARG A 60 -34.07 -2.58 12.48
C ARG A 60 -33.93 -2.37 13.99
N LEU A 61 -32.77 -1.90 14.44
CA LEU A 61 -32.45 -1.68 15.85
C LEU A 61 -32.79 -0.27 16.34
N ALA A 62 -33.14 0.65 15.43
CA ALA A 62 -33.32 2.08 15.69
C ALA A 62 -32.11 2.71 16.41
N LYS A 63 -30.90 2.37 15.93
CA LYS A 63 -29.61 2.84 16.47
C LYS A 63 -28.66 3.24 15.33
N PRO A 64 -27.73 4.17 15.55
CA PRO A 64 -26.71 4.48 14.54
C PRO A 64 -25.80 3.27 14.29
N ALA A 65 -25.26 3.17 13.08
CA ALA A 65 -24.45 2.02 12.64
C ALA A 65 -23.23 1.78 13.55
N ASP A 66 -22.59 2.85 14.02
CA ASP A 66 -21.38 2.80 14.86
C ASP A 66 -21.64 2.21 16.26
N ASP A 67 -22.89 2.24 16.74
CA ASP A 67 -23.27 1.71 18.06
C ASP A 67 -23.69 0.23 18.02
N ILE A 68 -23.76 -0.38 16.83
CA ILE A 68 -24.22 -1.76 16.65
C ILE A 68 -23.12 -2.72 17.11
N LYS A 69 -23.43 -3.54 18.12
CA LYS A 69 -22.51 -4.55 18.62
C LYS A 69 -22.75 -5.90 17.96
N LEU A 70 -21.67 -6.70 17.83
CA LEU A 70 -21.74 -8.03 17.22
C LEU A 70 -22.74 -8.99 17.92
N ASN A 71 -22.96 -8.82 19.24
CA ASN A 71 -23.92 -9.63 20.00
C ASN A 71 -25.39 -9.21 19.79
N GLU A 72 -25.66 -8.05 19.19
CA GLU A 72 -26.99 -7.58 18.81
C GLU A 72 -27.43 -8.10 17.44
N LEU A 73 -26.51 -8.76 16.72
CA LEU A 73 -26.75 -9.41 15.44
C LEU A 73 -27.41 -10.79 15.63
N THR A 74 -28.45 -11.05 14.84
CA THR A 74 -29.04 -12.37 14.71
C THR A 74 -28.01 -13.39 14.19
N PRO A 75 -28.22 -14.71 14.40
CA PRO A 75 -27.32 -15.73 13.84
C PRO A 75 -27.20 -15.71 12.31
N ARG A 76 -28.18 -15.16 11.60
CA ARG A 76 -28.14 -15.00 10.14
C ARG A 76 -27.25 -13.82 9.77
N GLU A 77 -27.47 -12.67 10.39
CA GLU A 77 -26.66 -11.45 10.16
C GLU A 77 -25.20 -11.68 10.53
N ARG A 78 -24.90 -12.40 11.61
CA ARG A 78 -23.51 -12.76 11.95
C ARG A 78 -22.82 -13.58 10.88
N ARG A 79 -23.55 -14.49 10.21
CA ARG A 79 -23.01 -15.27 9.08
C ARG A 79 -22.77 -14.40 7.86
N GLU A 80 -23.71 -13.52 7.53
CA GLU A 80 -23.57 -12.57 6.43
C GLU A 80 -22.39 -11.63 6.64
N PHE A 81 -22.26 -11.06 7.85
CA PHE A 81 -21.11 -10.26 8.24
C PHE A 81 -19.79 -11.04 8.15
N GLY A 82 -19.78 -12.29 8.62
CA GLY A 82 -18.64 -13.20 8.48
C GLY A 82 -18.24 -13.36 7.01
N ASN A 83 -19.18 -13.69 6.13
CA ASN A 83 -18.94 -13.87 4.70
C ASN A 83 -18.38 -12.61 4.02
N LEU A 84 -18.84 -11.42 4.42
CA LEU A 84 -18.32 -10.15 3.89
C LEU A 84 -16.86 -9.93 4.30
N ASN A 85 -16.51 -10.18 5.57
CA ASN A 85 -15.12 -10.10 6.02
C ASN A 85 -14.25 -11.17 5.36
N ASP A 86 -14.75 -12.41 5.24
CA ASP A 86 -14.02 -13.51 4.59
C ASP A 86 -13.70 -13.16 3.12
N ARG A 87 -14.62 -12.49 2.42
CA ARG A 87 -14.38 -12.00 1.04
C ARG A 87 -13.30 -10.93 0.99
N ILE A 88 -13.29 -9.99 1.93
CA ILE A 88 -12.23 -8.96 2.03
C ILE A 88 -10.89 -9.63 2.33
N ASP A 89 -10.86 -10.52 3.33
CA ASP A 89 -9.67 -11.26 3.73
C ASP A 89 -9.14 -12.11 2.58
N GLN A 90 -10.01 -12.72 1.77
CA GLN A 90 -9.61 -13.47 0.59
C GLN A 90 -8.90 -12.59 -0.45
N VAL A 91 -9.43 -11.40 -0.76
CA VAL A 91 -8.75 -10.48 -1.71
C VAL A 91 -7.42 -10.00 -1.14
N ASN A 92 -7.38 -9.70 0.16
CA ASN A 92 -6.15 -9.29 0.82
C ASN A 92 -5.09 -10.40 0.81
N ASP A 93 -5.44 -11.60 1.25
CA ASP A 93 -4.50 -12.71 1.40
C ASP A 93 -4.04 -13.30 0.05
N LEU A 94 -4.89 -13.28 -0.99
CA LEU A 94 -4.53 -13.85 -2.30
C LEU A 94 -3.83 -12.86 -3.23
N GLU A 95 -4.07 -11.55 -3.09
CA GLU A 95 -3.64 -10.57 -4.10
C GLU A 95 -2.84 -9.43 -3.49
N VAL A 96 -3.40 -8.73 -2.50
CA VAL A 96 -2.77 -7.53 -1.92
C VAL A 96 -1.50 -7.89 -1.16
N HIS A 97 -1.61 -8.77 -0.17
CA HIS A 97 -0.50 -9.15 0.71
C HIS A 97 0.69 -9.76 -0.06
N PRO A 98 0.50 -10.71 -0.98
CA PRO A 98 1.61 -11.26 -1.77
C PRO A 98 2.33 -10.20 -2.61
N ALA A 99 1.59 -9.25 -3.21
CA ALA A 99 2.19 -8.19 -4.02
C ALA A 99 3.06 -7.24 -3.19
N TYR A 100 2.60 -6.84 -2.00
CA TYR A 100 3.41 -6.04 -1.08
C TYR A 100 4.65 -6.80 -0.58
N LEU A 101 4.50 -8.07 -0.22
CA LEU A 101 5.64 -8.92 0.18
C LEU A 101 6.66 -9.08 -0.93
N ALA A 102 6.23 -9.31 -2.17
CA ALA A 102 7.13 -9.48 -3.31
C ALA A 102 8.05 -8.26 -3.54
N VAL A 103 7.59 -7.06 -3.17
CA VAL A 103 8.35 -5.82 -3.32
C VAL A 103 9.13 -5.44 -2.06
N GLY A 104 8.51 -5.62 -0.89
CA GLY A 104 9.04 -5.12 0.38
C GLY A 104 9.88 -6.15 1.16
N PHE A 105 9.72 -7.44 0.94
CA PHE A 105 10.40 -8.45 1.75
C PHE A 105 11.92 -8.53 1.44
N ALA A 106 12.75 -8.60 2.49
CA ALA A 106 14.20 -8.72 2.35
C ALA A 106 14.80 -9.95 3.05
N GLY A 107 14.14 -10.50 4.08
CA GLY A 107 14.57 -11.75 4.71
C GLY A 107 14.06 -11.93 6.14
N VAL A 108 14.16 -13.15 6.67
CA VAL A 108 13.87 -13.49 8.07
C VAL A 108 15.09 -14.17 8.68
N GLU A 109 15.48 -13.83 9.90
CA GLU A 109 16.59 -14.43 10.63
C GLU A 109 16.09 -15.09 11.92
N GLY A 110 16.79 -16.12 12.37
CA GLY A 110 16.46 -16.82 13.62
C GLY A 110 15.27 -17.79 13.51
N LEU A 111 14.90 -18.17 12.29
CA LEU A 111 13.80 -19.10 12.03
C LEU A 111 14.21 -20.16 11.01
N THR A 112 13.85 -21.42 11.29
CA THR A 112 13.97 -22.54 10.35
C THR A 112 12.57 -23.00 9.96
N ILE A 113 12.27 -23.05 8.67
CA ILE A 113 10.98 -23.46 8.12
C ILE A 113 11.24 -24.66 7.21
N ALA A 114 10.57 -25.79 7.45
CA ALA A 114 10.74 -27.02 6.68
C ALA A 114 12.22 -27.47 6.54
N GLY A 115 13.04 -27.25 7.57
CA GLY A 115 14.48 -27.59 7.56
C GLY A 115 15.37 -26.62 6.77
N LYS A 116 14.81 -25.56 6.18
CA LYS A 116 15.55 -24.49 5.50
C LYS A 116 15.63 -23.25 6.39
N ASP A 117 16.78 -22.59 6.40
CA ASP A 117 16.95 -21.29 7.05
C ASP A 117 16.07 -20.24 6.34
N ALA A 118 15.21 -19.57 7.10
CA ALA A 118 14.28 -18.58 6.59
C ALA A 118 14.98 -17.36 5.97
N SER A 119 16.27 -17.14 6.27
CA SER A 119 17.06 -16.04 5.70
C SER A 119 17.36 -16.23 4.21
N MET A 120 17.27 -17.47 3.75
CA MET A 120 17.47 -17.87 2.35
C MET A 120 16.14 -18.06 1.61
N MET A 121 15.00 -17.71 2.23
CA MET A 121 13.69 -17.83 1.60
C MET A 121 13.34 -16.59 0.77
N THR A 122 12.67 -16.82 -0.34
CA THR A 122 12.00 -15.75 -1.11
C THR A 122 10.68 -15.37 -0.45
N ALA A 123 10.09 -14.23 -0.87
CA ALA A 123 8.75 -13.83 -0.42
C ALA A 123 7.70 -14.92 -0.72
N ALA A 124 7.76 -15.52 -1.90
CA ALA A 124 6.83 -16.57 -2.31
C ALA A 124 6.95 -17.84 -1.45
N GLU A 125 8.18 -18.29 -1.19
CA GLU A 125 8.43 -19.44 -0.30
C GLU A 125 7.97 -19.16 1.14
N LEU A 126 8.15 -17.92 1.63
CA LEU A 126 7.68 -17.54 2.95
C LEU A 126 6.14 -17.52 3.02
N VAL A 127 5.45 -17.10 1.96
CA VAL A 127 3.99 -17.14 1.89
C VAL A 127 3.48 -18.59 1.88
N GLU A 128 4.15 -19.47 1.14
CA GLU A 128 3.72 -20.86 0.98
C GLU A 128 3.99 -21.72 2.23
N CYS A 129 5.17 -21.57 2.83
CA CYS A 129 5.65 -22.46 3.89
C CYS A 129 5.74 -21.77 5.27
N GLY A 130 5.70 -20.45 5.32
CA GLY A 130 5.95 -19.68 6.54
C GLY A 130 4.77 -19.65 7.52
N PRO A 131 5.04 -19.35 8.80
CA PRO A 131 3.98 -19.19 9.80
C PRO A 131 3.01 -18.05 9.38
N PRO A 132 1.70 -18.30 9.24
CA PRO A 132 0.76 -17.28 8.73
C PRO A 132 0.76 -15.97 9.51
N ARG A 133 0.93 -16.05 10.84
CA ARG A 133 1.00 -14.85 11.71
C ARG A 133 2.24 -14.00 11.45
N LEU A 134 3.37 -14.63 11.14
CA LEU A 134 4.61 -13.92 10.83
C LEU A 134 4.52 -13.25 9.46
N VAL A 135 3.98 -13.96 8.46
CA VAL A 135 3.72 -13.40 7.13
C VAL A 135 2.85 -12.15 7.24
N ARG A 136 1.73 -12.23 7.97
CA ARG A 136 0.83 -11.08 8.21
C ARG A 136 1.52 -9.93 8.94
N GLU A 137 2.34 -10.22 9.96
CA GLU A 137 3.12 -9.19 10.67
C GLU A 137 4.07 -8.45 9.73
N ILE A 138 4.85 -9.19 8.94
CA ILE A 138 5.82 -8.61 7.99
C ILE A 138 5.09 -7.74 6.95
N THR A 139 4.01 -8.26 6.38
CA THR A 139 3.20 -7.51 5.41
C THR A 139 2.61 -6.24 6.00
N ALA A 140 2.10 -6.29 7.24
CA ALA A 140 1.56 -5.11 7.91
C ALA A 140 2.62 -4.00 8.07
N TRP A 141 3.86 -4.36 8.43
CA TRP A 141 4.96 -3.40 8.50
C TRP A 141 5.37 -2.84 7.14
N ILE A 142 5.35 -3.66 6.09
CA ILE A 142 5.62 -3.22 4.72
C ILE A 142 4.54 -2.23 4.26
N ILE A 143 3.26 -2.55 4.47
CA ILE A 143 2.13 -1.69 4.09
C ILE A 143 2.21 -0.38 4.87
N ALA A 144 2.39 -0.43 6.20
CA ALA A 144 2.49 0.76 7.03
C ALA A 144 3.65 1.68 6.63
N GLY A 145 4.81 1.12 6.26
CA GLY A 145 5.94 1.89 5.72
C GLY A 145 5.73 2.39 4.28
N SER A 146 4.74 1.86 3.57
CA SER A 146 4.38 2.28 2.21
C SER A 146 3.26 3.32 2.17
N GLU A 147 2.57 3.54 3.29
CA GLU A 147 1.62 4.63 3.40
C GLU A 147 2.35 5.94 3.68
N LEU A 148 1.77 7.03 3.19
CA LEU A 148 2.17 8.36 3.65
C LEU A 148 1.82 8.45 5.14
N SER A 149 2.76 8.90 5.95
CA SER A 149 2.49 9.25 7.34
C SER A 149 1.34 10.27 7.40
N ASP A 150 0.62 10.34 8.51
CA ASP A 150 -0.48 11.31 8.67
C ASP A 150 0.01 12.75 8.48
N SER A 151 1.27 13.04 8.84
CA SER A 151 1.93 14.31 8.53
C SER A 151 2.13 14.56 7.03
N GLU A 152 2.47 13.53 6.26
CA GLU A 152 2.64 13.64 4.81
C GLU A 152 1.29 13.73 4.08
N LYS A 153 0.25 13.03 4.58
CA LYS A 153 -1.13 13.15 4.11
C LYS A 153 -1.64 14.59 4.32
N ALA A 154 -1.48 15.15 5.51
CA ALA A 154 -1.89 16.53 5.82
C ALA A 154 -1.16 17.60 4.97
N ASN A 155 0.09 17.35 4.59
CA ASN A 155 0.86 18.25 3.73
C ASN A 155 0.45 18.18 2.25
N LEU A 156 -0.09 17.04 1.78
CA LEU A 156 -0.62 16.90 0.43
C LEU A 156 -2.01 17.51 0.27
N ASP A 157 -2.83 17.45 1.32
CA ASP A 157 -4.17 18.05 1.36
C ASP A 157 -4.14 19.56 1.65
N SER A 158 -2.96 20.14 1.88
CA SER A 158 -2.79 21.58 2.03
C SER A 158 -2.55 22.23 0.66
N PRO A 159 -3.51 22.97 0.06
CA PRO A 159 -3.26 23.82 -1.09
C PRO A 159 -2.46 25.05 -0.63
N SER A 160 -1.21 24.87 -0.20
CA SER A 160 -0.33 25.97 0.12
C SER A 160 0.45 26.42 -1.11
N THR A 161 -0.28 27.02 -2.06
CA THR A 161 0.25 28.10 -2.87
C THR A 161 -0.43 29.40 -2.46
N SER A 162 -0.45 29.71 -1.17
CA SER A 162 -0.57 31.09 -0.73
C SER A 162 0.77 31.77 -0.99
N GLY A 163 1.06 32.03 -2.27
CA GLY A 163 1.95 33.14 -2.59
C GLY A 163 1.30 34.36 -1.95
N ALA A 164 1.89 34.87 -0.87
CA ALA A 164 1.59 36.22 -0.45
C ALA A 164 1.74 37.11 -1.69
N PRO A 165 0.79 38.02 -1.97
CA PRO A 165 1.01 39.02 -3.01
C PRO A 165 2.29 39.75 -2.63
N VAL A 166 3.35 39.49 -3.39
CA VAL A 166 4.53 40.34 -3.34
C VAL A 166 4.05 41.61 -4.01
N ASP A 167 3.90 42.70 -3.26
CA ASP A 167 3.77 44.05 -3.79
C ASP A 167 5.09 44.41 -4.49
N GLY A 168 5.34 43.75 -5.62
CA GLY A 168 6.37 44.10 -6.56
C GLY A 168 5.76 45.06 -7.55
N GLU A 169 6.13 46.33 -7.42
CA GLU A 169 5.98 47.35 -8.44
C GLU A 169 6.30 46.74 -9.82
N THR A 170 5.28 46.59 -10.66
CA THR A 170 5.45 46.08 -12.02
C THR A 170 6.16 47.16 -12.84
N THR A 171 7.47 47.21 -12.77
CA THR A 171 8.27 47.90 -13.77
C THR A 171 8.10 47.17 -15.10
N ASP A 172 7.46 47.87 -16.03
CA ASP A 172 7.33 47.53 -17.45
C ASP A 172 8.61 46.89 -17.98
N THR A 173 8.57 45.57 -18.16
CA THR A 173 9.63 44.85 -18.87
C THR A 173 9.11 44.56 -20.27
N SER A 174 9.34 45.49 -21.18
CA SER A 174 9.19 45.25 -22.62
C SER A 174 10.26 44.24 -23.06
N ALA A 175 9.84 43.01 -23.33
CA ALA A 175 10.72 41.99 -23.92
C ALA A 175 10.88 42.24 -25.43
N PRO A 176 12.09 42.44 -25.96
CA PRO A 176 12.30 42.47 -27.40
C PRO A 176 12.09 41.09 -28.03
N HIS A 177 11.40 41.05 -29.17
CA HIS A 177 11.27 39.85 -29.99
C HIS A 177 12.65 39.33 -30.43
N ALA A 178 13.00 38.12 -29.99
CA ALA A 178 14.15 37.39 -30.51
C ALA A 178 13.69 36.40 -31.58
N SER A 179 14.07 36.70 -32.81
CA SER A 179 13.98 35.84 -33.99
C SER A 179 14.62 34.47 -33.76
N ALA A 180 14.00 33.44 -34.35
CA ALA A 180 14.52 32.07 -34.41
C ALA A 180 15.89 32.00 -35.11
N PRO A 181 16.65 30.92 -34.89
CA PRO A 181 16.74 29.96 -35.98
C PRO A 181 16.69 28.48 -35.58
N ALA A 182 16.35 27.69 -36.59
CA ALA A 182 16.23 26.24 -36.61
C ALA A 182 17.50 25.51 -36.12
N GLY A 183 17.29 24.51 -35.26
CA GLY A 183 18.28 23.50 -34.90
C GLY A 183 17.65 22.12 -34.95
N THR A 184 18.06 21.33 -35.94
CA THR A 184 17.68 19.93 -36.15
C THR A 184 18.42 19.02 -35.16
N PRO A 185 17.76 18.17 -34.36
CA PRO A 185 18.44 17.04 -33.75
C PRO A 185 18.31 15.78 -34.63
N SER A 186 19.47 15.29 -35.08
CA SER A 186 19.70 13.97 -35.65
C SER A 186 20.44 13.14 -34.61
N ALA A 187 19.92 11.95 -34.27
CA ALA A 187 20.62 10.75 -33.77
C ALA A 187 19.58 9.77 -33.20
N THR A 188 19.13 8.78 -33.98
CA THR A 188 19.59 7.36 -33.92
C THR A 188 19.43 6.71 -32.54
N ALA A 189 18.30 6.03 -32.36
CA ALA A 189 18.10 5.02 -31.33
C ALA A 189 18.65 3.70 -31.86
N ASP A 190 19.75 3.25 -31.26
CA ASP A 190 20.33 1.94 -31.54
C ASP A 190 19.68 0.87 -30.67
N GLU A 191 19.60 -0.30 -31.27
CA GLU A 191 18.80 -1.45 -30.94
C GLU A 191 19.51 -2.29 -29.86
N CYS A 192 18.79 -2.74 -28.82
CA CYS A 192 19.30 -3.80 -27.95
C CYS A 192 18.21 -4.82 -27.67
N GLN A 193 18.11 -5.76 -28.63
CA GLN A 193 17.48 -7.05 -28.46
C GLN A 193 18.43 -8.02 -27.75
N ARG A 194 17.85 -8.81 -26.83
CA ARG A 194 18.13 -10.22 -26.52
C ARG A 194 19.54 -10.62 -26.00
N ALA A 195 19.52 -11.17 -24.80
CA ALA A 195 19.84 -12.59 -24.57
C ALA A 195 18.84 -13.17 -23.57
#